data_AF-A0A9W3B7S3-F1
#
_entry.id   AF-A0A9W3B7S3-F1
#
_cell.length_a   1.000
_cell.length_b   1.000
_cell.length_c   1.000
_cell.angle_alpha   90.00
_cell.angle_beta   90.00
_cell.angle_gamma   90.00
#
_symmetry.space_group_name_H-M   'P 1'
#
loop_
_entity.id
_entity.type
_entity.pdbx_description
1 polymer ?
#
loop_
_entity_poly.entity_id
_entity_poly.type
_entity_poly.pdbx_seq_one_letter_code
_entity_poly.pdbx_strand_id
1 'polypeptide(L)'
;MSTTPAKTAPTELLAEINKSGSTNLHHVNPQEKNPLPSAEDVLQKGHRQNLLQSLNQFDVSCLNHTCTKQRVILPDTGIIAEEKHHQEHIENIGKFKRTSLKRTESMEKGCLPSQDVINQERTEAELRDRIGSFNKDQLKHTTTEEKTVLPSPDDIQHEKLETELRERIGSFSKEQLQHIRIEEKINLPTGQDIQHEKVEQELRDRIGSFHKEDLNPTETAVKVVLPTEDVIEQEKQEQELKNSINSFKRASLKHAETQEKNPLPQSDAIQLEKKETELRQSIEGFEKNQLKHAVTDEKVKLPTKEEILEAKKLEK
;
A
#
# COMPACT_ATOMS: atom_id res chain seq x y z
N MET A 1 42.44 -108.94 9.38
CA MET A 1 43.58 -108.17 9.94
C MET A 1 43.07 -106.79 10.33
N SER A 2 43.14 -106.52 11.63
CA SER A 2 43.01 -105.25 12.36
C SER A 2 41.74 -104.40 12.22
N THR A 3 40.94 -104.45 13.27
CA THR A 3 40.02 -103.41 13.76
C THR A 3 40.79 -102.29 14.48
N THR A 4 40.34 -101.03 14.31
CA THR A 4 40.58 -99.88 15.21
C THR A 4 39.48 -98.82 14.99
N PRO A 5 39.16 -97.96 15.97
CA PRO A 5 37.86 -98.01 16.63
C PRO A 5 36.92 -96.83 16.34
N ALA A 6 35.62 -97.06 16.59
CA ALA A 6 34.55 -96.09 16.50
C ALA A 6 34.72 -94.95 17.54
N LYS A 7 34.61 -93.72 17.04
CA LYS A 7 34.65 -92.47 17.81
C LYS A 7 33.35 -92.36 18.62
N THR A 8 33.44 -92.54 19.93
CA THR A 8 32.31 -92.41 20.86
C THR A 8 31.74 -90.98 20.79
N ALA A 9 30.41 -90.86 20.69
CA ALA A 9 29.72 -89.58 20.62
C ALA A 9 29.96 -88.74 21.90
N PRO A 10 30.05 -87.39 21.79
CA PRO A 10 30.36 -86.54 22.93
C PRO A 10 29.21 -86.54 23.94
N THR A 11 29.42 -87.23 25.05
CA THR A 11 28.47 -87.41 26.16
C THR A 11 28.02 -86.09 26.78
N GLU A 12 28.83 -85.02 26.65
CA GLU A 12 28.52 -83.69 27.16
C GLU A 12 27.33 -83.03 26.42
N LEU A 13 27.23 -83.17 25.09
CA LEU A 13 26.09 -82.64 24.34
C LEU A 13 24.77 -83.34 24.71
N LEU A 14 24.84 -84.64 24.99
CA LEU A 14 23.69 -85.42 25.47
C LEU A 14 23.30 -85.02 26.91
N ALA A 15 24.27 -84.64 27.73
CA ALA A 15 23.98 -84.11 29.06
C ALA A 15 23.33 -82.72 28.99
N GLU A 16 23.79 -81.86 28.07
CA GLU A 16 23.28 -80.49 27.88
C GLU A 16 21.82 -80.47 27.39
N ILE A 17 21.48 -81.32 26.41
CA ILE A 17 20.10 -81.46 25.88
C ILE A 17 19.14 -81.96 26.97
N ASN A 18 19.61 -82.80 27.89
CA ASN A 18 18.79 -83.39 28.94
C ASN A 18 18.73 -82.54 30.22
N LYS A 19 19.47 -81.42 30.32
CA LYS A 19 19.67 -80.67 31.58
C LYS A 19 18.71 -79.53 31.88
N SER A 20 17.76 -79.15 31.03
CA SER A 20 16.76 -78.16 31.44
C SER A 20 15.47 -78.22 30.64
N GLY A 21 14.36 -78.22 31.38
CA GLY A 21 13.02 -78.14 30.83
C GLY A 21 12.73 -76.80 30.17
N SER A 22 11.83 -76.86 29.19
CA SER A 22 11.30 -75.76 28.38
C SER A 22 12.34 -75.08 27.48
N THR A 23 12.41 -75.53 26.23
CA THR A 23 13.06 -74.77 25.17
C THR A 23 12.30 -73.44 25.01
N ASN A 24 12.97 -72.31 25.24
CA ASN A 24 12.43 -70.96 24.97
C ASN A 24 12.43 -70.69 23.46
N LEU A 25 11.68 -71.49 22.70
CA LEU A 25 11.42 -71.22 21.29
C LEU A 25 10.32 -70.17 21.20
N HIS A 26 10.61 -69.05 20.53
CA HIS A 26 9.61 -68.02 20.28
C HIS A 26 8.52 -68.58 19.36
N HIS A 27 7.26 -68.50 19.78
CA HIS A 27 6.14 -68.87 18.90
C HIS A 27 6.01 -67.81 17.80
N VAL A 28 6.24 -68.20 16.56
CA VAL A 28 5.99 -67.33 15.39
C VAL A 28 4.55 -67.56 14.96
N ASN A 29 3.71 -66.51 15.02
CA ASN A 29 2.36 -66.55 14.46
C ASN A 29 2.45 -66.29 12.94
N PRO A 30 2.27 -67.28 12.06
CA PRO A 30 2.35 -67.08 10.62
C PRO A 30 1.14 -66.28 10.15
N GLN A 31 1.33 -64.98 9.89
CA GLN A 31 0.35 -64.19 9.14
C GLN A 31 0.35 -64.67 7.68
N GLU A 32 -0.79 -65.13 7.19
CA GLU A 32 -0.99 -65.56 5.80
C GLU A 32 -0.73 -64.37 4.87
N LYS A 33 0.38 -64.41 4.14
CA LYS A 33 0.84 -63.32 3.26
C LYS A 33 -0.02 -63.12 2.00
N ASN A 34 -1.08 -63.91 1.84
CA ASN A 34 -1.94 -63.89 0.66
C ASN A 34 -3.42 -64.11 1.05
N PRO A 35 -4.04 -63.16 1.77
CA PRO A 35 -5.44 -63.27 2.14
C PRO A 35 -6.31 -63.42 0.89
N LEU A 36 -7.29 -64.32 0.94
CA LEU A 36 -8.26 -64.49 -0.14
C LEU A 36 -8.97 -63.16 -0.43
N PRO A 37 -9.28 -62.85 -1.71
CA PRO A 37 -9.98 -61.62 -2.07
C PRO A 37 -11.31 -61.53 -1.32
N SER A 38 -11.65 -60.33 -0.84
CA SER A 38 -12.91 -60.07 -0.15
C SER A 38 -14.10 -60.29 -1.10
N ALA A 39 -15.28 -60.53 -0.54
CA ALA A 39 -16.53 -60.58 -1.31
C ALA A 39 -16.73 -59.30 -2.14
N GLU A 40 -16.33 -58.14 -1.62
CA GLU A 40 -16.38 -56.86 -2.32
C GLU A 40 -15.42 -56.80 -3.51
N ASP A 41 -14.19 -57.32 -3.36
CA ASP A 41 -13.19 -57.38 -4.44
C ASP A 41 -13.67 -58.25 -5.61
N VAL A 42 -14.34 -59.36 -5.30
CA VAL A 42 -14.91 -60.27 -6.29
C VAL A 42 -16.06 -59.59 -7.05
N LEU A 43 -16.94 -58.87 -6.33
CA LEU A 43 -18.03 -58.10 -6.94
C LEU A 43 -17.50 -56.98 -7.84
N GLN A 44 -16.54 -56.19 -7.35
CA GLN A 44 -15.92 -55.12 -8.13
C GLN A 44 -15.22 -55.65 -9.38
N LYS A 45 -14.53 -56.80 -9.27
CA LYS A 45 -13.92 -57.49 -10.42
C LYS A 45 -14.99 -57.91 -11.43
N GLY A 46 -16.15 -58.39 -10.96
CA GLY A 46 -17.31 -58.70 -11.81
C GLY A 46 -17.88 -57.47 -12.53
N HIS A 47 -18.04 -56.33 -11.83
CA HIS A 47 -18.48 -55.08 -12.45
C HIS A 47 -17.50 -54.58 -13.51
N ARG A 48 -16.20 -54.62 -13.22
CA ARG A 48 -15.14 -54.25 -14.17
C ARG A 48 -15.15 -55.16 -15.40
N GLN A 49 -15.34 -56.46 -15.21
CA GLN A 49 -15.45 -57.43 -16.30
C GLN A 49 -16.66 -57.11 -17.20
N ASN A 50 -17.82 -56.82 -16.61
CA ASN A 50 -19.01 -56.42 -17.35
C ASN A 50 -18.82 -55.12 -18.13
N LEU A 51 -18.20 -54.10 -17.52
CA LEU A 51 -17.90 -52.84 -18.20
C LEU A 51 -16.99 -53.06 -19.43
N LEU A 52 -15.92 -53.86 -19.28
CA LEU A 52 -15.03 -54.22 -20.38
C LEU A 52 -15.77 -54.96 -21.50
N GLN A 53 -16.69 -55.85 -21.13
CA GLN A 53 -17.52 -56.58 -22.08
C GLN A 53 -18.51 -55.66 -22.80
N SER A 54 -19.07 -54.67 -22.10
CA SER A 54 -19.94 -53.64 -22.70
C SER A 54 -19.18 -52.70 -23.63
N LEU A 55 -17.97 -52.28 -23.25
CA LEU A 55 -17.12 -51.42 -24.09
C LEU A 55 -16.65 -52.14 -25.36
N ASN A 56 -16.32 -53.43 -25.28
CA ASN A 56 -15.95 -54.22 -26.47
C ASN A 56 -17.12 -54.46 -27.43
N GLN A 57 -18.35 -54.42 -26.92
CA GLN A 57 -19.57 -54.53 -27.74
C GLN A 57 -20.15 -53.15 -28.11
N PHE A 58 -19.49 -52.06 -27.72
CA PHE A 58 -19.97 -50.72 -28.00
C PHE A 58 -19.80 -50.42 -29.48
N ASP A 59 -20.93 -50.26 -30.17
CA ASP A 59 -20.96 -49.88 -31.56
C ASP A 59 -20.80 -48.35 -31.70
N VAL A 60 -19.63 -47.93 -32.16
CA VAL A 60 -19.29 -46.52 -32.39
C VAL A 60 -20.19 -45.88 -33.46
N SER A 61 -20.81 -46.68 -34.33
CA SER A 61 -21.76 -46.18 -35.34
C SER A 61 -23.09 -45.69 -34.73
N CYS A 62 -23.40 -46.12 -33.51
CA CYS A 62 -24.56 -45.62 -32.75
C CYS A 62 -24.32 -44.24 -32.10
N LEU A 63 -23.12 -43.67 -32.25
CA LEU A 63 -22.81 -42.34 -31.72
C LEU A 63 -23.43 -41.25 -32.60
N ASN A 64 -24.31 -40.44 -32.03
CA ASN A 64 -24.94 -39.32 -32.75
C ASN A 64 -23.89 -38.33 -33.28
N HIS A 65 -23.86 -38.12 -34.59
CA HIS A 65 -23.04 -37.06 -35.19
C HIS A 65 -23.55 -35.69 -34.76
N THR A 66 -22.72 -34.93 -34.05
CA THR A 66 -23.04 -33.53 -33.69
C THR A 66 -22.35 -32.60 -34.68
N CYS A 67 -23.14 -31.97 -35.55
CA CYS A 67 -22.67 -30.90 -36.43
C CYS A 67 -22.70 -29.58 -35.66
N THR A 68 -21.54 -29.08 -35.25
CA THR A 68 -21.42 -27.75 -34.63
C THR A 68 -21.60 -26.68 -35.70
N LYS A 69 -22.79 -26.08 -35.77
CA LYS A 69 -23.04 -24.90 -36.63
C LYS A 69 -22.57 -23.64 -35.91
N GLN A 70 -21.41 -23.10 -36.31
CA GLN A 70 -20.99 -21.77 -35.89
C GLN A 70 -22.00 -20.74 -36.43
N ARG A 71 -22.64 -19.97 -35.55
CA ARG A 71 -23.47 -18.84 -35.97
C ARG A 71 -22.55 -17.76 -36.52
N VAL A 72 -22.49 -17.61 -37.84
CA VAL A 72 -21.96 -16.41 -38.48
C VAL A 72 -23.07 -15.37 -38.42
N ILE A 73 -23.04 -14.53 -37.38
CA ILE A 73 -23.95 -13.39 -37.27
C ILE A 73 -23.37 -12.31 -38.17
N LEU A 74 -24.11 -11.94 -39.22
CA LEU A 74 -23.78 -10.77 -40.03
C LEU A 74 -23.90 -9.52 -39.15
N PRO A 75 -23.00 -8.53 -39.28
CA PRO A 75 -23.10 -7.31 -38.51
C PRO A 75 -24.47 -6.67 -38.73
N ASP A 76 -25.11 -6.24 -37.65
CA ASP A 76 -26.41 -5.60 -37.73
C ASP A 76 -26.30 -4.19 -38.32
N THR A 77 -27.45 -3.60 -38.65
CA THR A 77 -27.51 -2.27 -39.27
C THR A 77 -26.93 -1.18 -38.37
N GLY A 78 -26.93 -1.35 -37.04
CA GLY A 78 -26.36 -0.42 -36.08
C GLY A 78 -24.83 -0.44 -36.14
N ILE A 79 -24.22 -1.62 -36.11
CA ILE A 79 -22.77 -1.80 -36.22
C ILE A 79 -22.25 -1.22 -37.54
N ILE A 80 -22.96 -1.45 -38.65
CA ILE A 80 -22.58 -0.90 -39.96
C ILE A 80 -22.69 0.64 -39.99
N ALA A 81 -23.72 1.20 -39.34
CA ALA A 81 -23.89 2.65 -39.26
C ALA A 81 -22.82 3.31 -38.39
N GLU A 82 -22.46 2.68 -37.27
CA GLU A 82 -21.39 3.15 -36.38
C GLU A 82 -20.02 3.11 -37.08
N GLU A 83 -19.70 2.02 -37.78
CA GLU A 83 -18.46 1.91 -38.55
C GLU A 83 -18.39 2.95 -39.66
N LYS A 84 -19.52 3.21 -40.35
CA LYS A 84 -19.60 4.29 -41.35
C LYS A 84 -19.37 5.67 -40.74
N HIS A 85 -19.94 5.96 -39.58
CA HIS A 85 -19.74 7.22 -38.88
C HIS A 85 -18.28 7.38 -38.40
N HIS A 86 -17.67 6.30 -37.90
CA HIS A 86 -16.26 6.28 -37.55
C HIS A 86 -15.37 6.59 -38.76
N GLN A 87 -15.64 5.97 -39.91
CA GLN A 87 -14.90 6.21 -41.13
C GLN A 87 -15.01 7.67 -41.59
N GLU A 88 -16.21 8.25 -41.53
CA GLU A 88 -16.43 9.68 -41.84
C GLU A 88 -15.66 10.60 -40.89
N HIS A 89 -15.66 10.29 -39.59
CA HIS A 89 -14.92 11.05 -38.60
C HIS A 89 -13.41 11.06 -38.88
N ILE A 90 -12.83 9.89 -39.20
CA ILE A 90 -11.41 9.77 -39.56
C ILE A 90 -11.08 10.55 -40.83
N GLU A 91 -11.93 10.49 -41.85
CA GLU A 91 -11.76 11.30 -43.06
C GLU A 91 -11.80 12.81 -42.78
N ASN A 92 -12.72 13.25 -41.91
CA ASN A 92 -12.85 14.64 -41.51
C ASN A 92 -11.61 15.15 -40.75
N ILE A 93 -11.03 14.32 -39.87
CA ILE A 93 -9.75 14.61 -39.23
C ILE A 93 -8.63 14.72 -40.27
N GLY A 94 -8.56 13.80 -41.24
CA GLY A 94 -7.54 13.82 -42.29
C GLY A 94 -7.63 15.05 -43.20
N LYS A 95 -8.84 15.58 -43.41
CA LYS A 95 -9.11 16.80 -44.20
C LYS A 95 -9.00 18.08 -43.36
N PHE A 96 -8.76 17.98 -42.05
CA PHE A 96 -8.71 19.13 -41.16
C PHE A 96 -7.50 20.03 -41.44
N LYS A 97 -7.76 21.31 -41.74
CA LYS A 97 -6.71 22.31 -41.95
C LYS A 97 -6.27 22.89 -40.61
N ARG A 98 -5.08 22.51 -40.15
CA ARG A 98 -4.48 23.03 -38.90
C ARG A 98 -4.33 24.56 -38.90
N THR A 99 -4.21 25.17 -40.08
CA THR A 99 -4.15 26.63 -40.29
C THR A 99 -5.48 27.35 -40.05
N SER A 100 -6.59 26.62 -39.98
CA SER A 100 -7.91 27.16 -39.63
C SER A 100 -8.10 27.34 -38.12
N LEU A 101 -7.16 26.86 -37.29
CA LEU A 101 -7.16 27.13 -35.86
C LEU A 101 -6.82 28.61 -35.61
N LYS A 102 -7.64 29.28 -34.79
CA LYS A 102 -7.36 30.64 -34.33
C LYS A 102 -6.08 30.62 -33.50
N ARG A 103 -5.16 31.56 -33.76
CA ARG A 103 -3.99 31.75 -32.90
C ARG A 103 -4.46 32.19 -31.52
N THR A 104 -4.00 31.48 -30.51
CA THR A 104 -4.18 31.85 -29.11
C THR A 104 -2.80 31.96 -28.48
N GLU A 105 -2.58 33.00 -27.67
CA GLU A 105 -1.39 33.13 -26.86
C GLU A 105 -1.59 32.26 -25.61
N SER A 106 -0.84 31.17 -25.50
CA SER A 106 -0.86 30.33 -24.30
C SER A 106 -0.04 31.01 -23.22
N MET A 107 -0.70 31.53 -22.19
CA MET A 107 -0.02 31.92 -20.95
C MET A 107 0.33 30.68 -20.16
N GLU A 108 1.45 30.05 -20.51
CA GLU A 108 2.04 29.01 -19.70
C GLU A 108 2.63 29.68 -18.45
N LYS A 109 2.03 29.45 -17.29
CA LYS A 109 2.63 29.91 -16.04
C LYS A 109 3.88 29.05 -15.83
N GLY A 110 5.04 29.59 -16.19
CA GLY A 110 6.32 29.04 -15.77
C GLY A 110 6.33 28.99 -14.24
N CYS A 111 6.21 27.79 -13.67
CA CYS A 111 6.40 27.61 -12.25
C CYS A 111 7.86 27.90 -11.97
N LEU A 112 8.13 28.96 -11.20
CA LEU A 112 9.47 29.16 -10.67
C LEU A 112 9.83 27.92 -9.81
N PRO A 113 11.09 27.46 -9.85
CA PRO A 113 11.53 26.35 -9.01
C PRO A 113 11.16 26.66 -7.55
N SER A 114 10.67 25.65 -6.84
CA SER A 114 10.33 25.82 -5.42
C SER A 114 11.61 26.11 -4.62
N GLN A 115 11.45 26.73 -3.45
CA GLN A 115 12.58 27.02 -2.56
C GLN A 115 13.38 25.76 -2.21
N ASP A 116 12.72 24.60 -2.12
CA ASP A 116 13.37 23.32 -1.86
C ASP A 116 14.29 22.89 -3.00
N VAL A 117 13.86 23.07 -4.26
CA VAL A 117 14.67 22.76 -5.45
C VAL A 117 15.90 23.67 -5.50
N ILE A 118 15.73 24.96 -5.21
CA ILE A 118 16.83 25.94 -5.16
C ILE A 118 17.84 25.57 -4.06
N ASN A 119 17.34 25.19 -2.88
CA ASN A 119 18.19 24.80 -1.77
C ASN A 119 18.95 23.50 -2.07
N GLN A 120 18.29 22.51 -2.69
CA GLN A 120 18.92 21.26 -3.09
C GLN A 120 20.06 21.50 -4.10
N GLU A 121 19.79 22.28 -5.15
CA GLU A 121 20.80 22.61 -6.18
C GLU A 121 22.00 23.35 -5.57
N ARG A 122 21.75 24.28 -4.64
CA ARG A 122 22.81 24.95 -3.89
C ARG A 122 23.65 23.98 -3.06
N THR A 123 23.02 23.05 -2.34
CA THR A 123 23.75 22.05 -1.54
C THR A 123 24.57 21.11 -2.40
N GLU A 124 24.07 20.73 -3.57
CA GLU A 124 24.80 19.89 -4.53
C GLU A 124 26.03 20.61 -5.08
N ALA A 125 25.90 21.88 -5.44
CA ALA A 125 27.01 22.71 -5.87
C ALA A 125 28.10 22.86 -4.78
N GLU A 126 27.69 23.14 -3.55
CA GLU A 126 28.61 23.25 -2.41
C GLU A 126 29.33 21.92 -2.12
N LEU A 127 28.64 20.78 -2.19
CA LEU A 127 29.24 19.46 -2.03
C LEU A 127 30.23 19.15 -3.16
N ARG A 128 29.88 19.47 -4.41
CA ARG A 128 30.74 19.26 -5.58
C ARG A 128 32.03 20.06 -5.47
N ASP A 129 31.95 21.32 -5.05
CA ASP A 129 33.12 22.17 -4.87
C ASP A 129 34.00 21.70 -3.71
N ARG A 130 33.38 21.24 -2.62
CA ARG A 130 34.10 20.69 -1.46
C ARG A 130 34.83 19.40 -1.78
N ILE A 131 34.22 18.51 -2.58
CA ILE A 131 34.86 17.29 -3.06
C ILE A 131 35.96 17.61 -4.08
N GLY A 132 35.72 18.55 -5.00
CA GLY A 132 36.70 18.98 -5.99
C GLY A 132 37.94 19.66 -5.40
N SER A 133 37.75 20.39 -4.29
CA SER A 133 38.83 21.06 -3.56
C SER A 133 39.41 20.22 -2.42
N PHE A 134 39.04 18.94 -2.32
CA PHE A 134 39.46 18.08 -1.23
C PHE A 134 40.96 17.75 -1.31
N ASN A 135 41.71 18.19 -0.32
CA ASN A 135 43.13 17.89 -0.21
C ASN A 135 43.34 16.52 0.45
N LYS A 136 43.71 15.52 -0.35
CA LYS A 136 44.00 14.15 0.10
C LYS A 136 45.15 14.08 1.11
N ASP A 137 46.08 15.03 1.09
CA ASP A 137 47.24 15.04 1.99
C ASP A 137 46.87 15.41 3.44
N GLN A 138 45.63 15.89 3.68
CA GLN A 138 45.08 16.10 5.01
C GLN A 138 44.50 14.82 5.64
N LEU A 139 44.36 13.73 4.88
CA LEU A 139 43.97 12.44 5.43
C LEU A 139 45.12 11.87 6.26
N LYS A 140 44.85 11.61 7.54
CA LYS A 140 45.77 10.84 8.38
C LYS A 140 45.89 9.43 7.81
N HIS A 141 47.12 9.00 7.52
CA HIS A 141 47.39 7.62 7.19
C HIS A 141 46.93 6.73 8.36
N THR A 142 45.96 5.86 8.11
CA THR A 142 45.49 4.87 9.07
C THR A 142 45.89 3.52 8.53
N THR A 143 46.75 2.81 9.26
CA THR A 143 47.12 1.43 8.95
C THR A 143 45.90 0.55 9.22
N THR A 144 45.40 -0.13 8.20
CA THR A 144 44.33 -1.10 8.33
C THR A 144 44.87 -2.37 8.97
N GLU A 145 44.50 -2.65 10.21
CA GLU A 145 44.73 -3.97 10.82
C GLU A 145 43.60 -4.92 10.44
N GLU A 146 43.96 -6.05 9.82
CA GLU A 146 43.03 -7.14 9.54
C GLU A 146 42.65 -7.83 10.86
N LYS A 147 41.42 -7.64 11.31
CA LYS A 147 40.88 -8.39 12.45
C LYS A 147 40.57 -9.82 12.00
N THR A 148 41.49 -10.74 12.21
CA THR A 148 41.22 -12.18 12.19
C THR A 148 40.51 -12.58 13.49
N VAL A 149 39.24 -12.18 13.62
CA VAL A 149 38.42 -12.60 14.76
C VAL A 149 38.02 -14.05 14.53
N LEU A 150 38.37 -14.93 15.47
CA LEU A 150 37.84 -16.30 15.47
C LEU A 150 36.32 -16.24 15.65
N PRO A 151 35.55 -17.19 15.06
CA PRO A 151 34.12 -17.27 15.27
C PRO A 151 33.78 -17.26 16.76
N SER A 152 32.71 -16.56 17.13
CA SER A 152 32.20 -16.57 18.50
C SER A 152 31.78 -17.99 18.88
N PRO A 153 31.86 -18.39 20.17
CA PRO A 153 31.23 -19.61 20.65
C PRO A 153 29.75 -19.74 20.20
N ASP A 154 29.02 -18.62 20.12
CA ASP A 154 27.63 -18.59 19.64
C ASP A 154 27.53 -18.95 18.14
N ASP A 155 28.45 -18.45 17.32
CA ASP A 155 28.51 -18.76 15.89
C ASP A 155 28.73 -20.26 15.67
N ILE A 156 29.62 -20.85 16.47
CA ILE A 156 29.93 -22.29 16.45
C ILE A 156 28.71 -23.12 16.91
N GLN A 157 27.99 -22.67 17.94
CA GLN A 157 26.78 -23.37 18.38
C GLN A 157 25.66 -23.29 17.34
N HIS A 158 25.50 -22.13 16.70
CA HIS A 158 24.51 -21.95 15.65
C HIS A 158 24.79 -22.86 14.45
N GLU A 159 26.03 -22.90 13.96
CA GLU A 159 26.42 -23.78 12.86
C GLU A 159 26.23 -25.26 13.20
N LYS A 160 26.51 -25.66 14.44
CA LYS A 160 26.29 -27.03 14.91
C LYS A 160 24.80 -27.40 14.93
N LEU A 161 23.95 -26.51 15.41
CA LEU A 161 22.49 -26.71 15.42
C LEU A 161 21.94 -26.82 14.00
N GLU A 162 22.38 -25.93 13.10
CA GLU A 162 21.97 -25.95 11.69
C GLU A 162 22.37 -27.26 11.00
N THR A 163 23.58 -27.74 11.28
CA THR A 163 24.08 -29.02 10.74
C THR A 163 23.23 -30.19 11.25
N GLU A 164 22.93 -30.25 12.54
CA GLU A 164 22.07 -31.27 13.14
C GLU A 164 20.66 -31.26 12.54
N LEU A 165 20.07 -30.06 12.36
CA LEU A 165 18.75 -29.91 11.76
C LEU A 165 18.74 -30.43 10.31
N ARG A 166 19.79 -30.12 9.54
CA ARG A 166 19.93 -30.57 8.15
C ARG A 166 20.07 -32.09 8.06
N GLU A 167 20.85 -32.71 8.94
CA GLU A 167 20.95 -34.18 9.01
C GLU A 167 19.63 -34.83 9.42
N ARG A 168 18.91 -34.25 10.39
CA ARG A 168 17.61 -34.73 10.83
C ARG A 168 16.56 -34.67 9.73
N ILE A 169 16.52 -33.59 8.96
CA ILE A 169 15.62 -33.45 7.81
C ILE A 169 16.05 -34.43 6.70
N GLY A 170 17.35 -34.56 6.42
CA GLY A 170 17.88 -35.46 5.40
C GLY A 170 17.65 -36.95 5.70
N SER A 171 17.59 -37.32 6.98
CA SER A 171 17.33 -38.68 7.45
C SER A 171 15.85 -38.97 7.75
N PHE A 172 14.94 -38.02 7.48
CA PHE A 172 13.53 -38.18 7.76
C PHE A 172 12.85 -39.16 6.79
N SER A 173 12.25 -40.21 7.35
CA SER A 173 11.53 -41.26 6.61
C SER A 173 10.11 -40.81 6.27
N LYS A 174 9.71 -40.83 4.99
CA LYS A 174 8.35 -40.46 4.57
C LYS A 174 7.28 -41.40 5.13
N GLU A 175 7.68 -42.60 5.54
CA GLU A 175 6.83 -43.61 6.18
C GLU A 175 6.38 -43.19 7.58
N GLN A 176 7.04 -42.19 8.19
CA GLN A 176 6.61 -41.58 9.46
C GLN A 176 5.49 -40.55 9.29
N LEU A 177 5.15 -40.17 8.05
CA LEU A 177 4.01 -39.29 7.78
C LEU A 177 2.71 -40.08 7.87
N GLN A 178 1.82 -39.66 8.75
CA GLN A 178 0.47 -40.22 8.81
C GLN A 178 -0.33 -39.79 7.57
N HIS A 179 -0.89 -40.75 6.84
CA HIS A 179 -1.81 -40.45 5.75
C HIS A 179 -3.12 -39.88 6.31
N ILE A 180 -3.36 -38.59 6.06
CA ILE A 180 -4.64 -37.95 6.36
C ILE A 180 -5.56 -38.15 5.16
N ARG A 181 -6.69 -38.83 5.38
CA ARG A 181 -7.78 -38.93 4.40
C ARG A 181 -8.61 -37.65 4.49
N ILE A 182 -8.58 -36.84 3.44
CA ILE A 182 -9.40 -35.63 3.34
C ILE A 182 -10.82 -36.08 3.00
N GLU A 183 -11.76 -35.95 3.94
CA GLU A 183 -13.19 -36.12 3.66
C GLU A 183 -13.78 -34.76 3.26
N GLU A 184 -14.08 -34.61 1.97
CA GLU A 184 -14.76 -33.43 1.44
C GLU A 184 -16.24 -33.45 1.88
N LYS A 185 -16.64 -32.52 2.76
CA LYS A 185 -18.04 -32.34 3.12
C LYS A 185 -18.77 -31.59 2.01
N ILE A 186 -19.39 -32.35 1.10
CA ILE A 186 -20.37 -31.82 0.16
C ILE A 186 -21.68 -31.62 0.94
N ASN A 187 -21.97 -30.39 1.36
CA ASN A 187 -23.26 -30.07 1.97
C ASN A 187 -24.30 -29.92 0.86
N LEU A 188 -25.40 -30.68 0.95
CA LEU A 188 -26.54 -30.50 0.04
C LEU A 188 -27.19 -29.13 0.29
N PRO A 189 -27.81 -28.52 -0.74
CA PRO A 189 -28.61 -27.31 -0.57
C PRO A 189 -29.62 -27.49 0.56
N THR A 190 -29.72 -26.49 1.42
CA THR A 190 -30.69 -26.49 2.51
C THR A 190 -32.10 -26.32 1.97
N GLY A 191 -33.12 -26.66 2.77
CA GLY A 191 -34.50 -26.40 2.40
C GLY A 191 -34.77 -24.93 2.09
N GLN A 192 -34.07 -24.01 2.76
CA GLN A 192 -34.16 -22.56 2.52
C GLN A 192 -33.63 -22.17 1.14
N ASP A 193 -32.49 -22.74 0.73
CA ASP A 193 -31.90 -22.50 -0.60
C ASP A 193 -32.86 -22.91 -1.71
N ILE A 194 -33.53 -24.05 -1.55
CA ILE A 194 -34.52 -24.55 -2.51
C ILE A 194 -35.77 -23.64 -2.56
N GLN A 195 -36.22 -23.10 -1.42
CA GLN A 195 -37.36 -22.17 -1.43
C GLN A 195 -36.99 -20.84 -2.08
N HIS A 196 -35.78 -20.33 -1.83
CA HIS A 196 -35.32 -19.09 -2.44
C HIS A 196 -35.24 -19.22 -3.96
N GLU A 197 -34.65 -20.31 -4.46
CA GLU A 197 -34.58 -20.59 -5.90
C GLU A 197 -35.97 -20.65 -6.54
N LYS A 198 -36.96 -21.27 -5.88
CA LYS A 198 -38.35 -21.33 -6.39
C LYS A 198 -38.99 -19.95 -6.49
N VAL A 199 -38.81 -19.10 -5.47
CA VAL A 199 -39.34 -17.73 -5.48
C VAL A 199 -38.68 -16.91 -6.59
N GLU A 200 -37.37 -17.07 -6.79
CA GLU A 200 -36.65 -16.39 -7.84
C GLU A 200 -37.11 -16.83 -9.24
N GLN A 201 -37.32 -18.13 -9.43
CA GLN A 201 -37.84 -18.68 -10.68
C GLN A 201 -39.25 -18.14 -10.99
N GLU A 202 -40.15 -18.12 -10.00
CA GLU A 202 -41.50 -17.55 -10.14
C GLU A 202 -41.46 -16.06 -10.51
N LEU A 203 -40.56 -15.29 -9.89
CA LEU A 203 -40.38 -13.88 -10.22
C LEU A 203 -39.89 -13.68 -11.65
N ARG A 204 -38.92 -14.49 -12.10
CA ARG A 204 -38.39 -14.45 -13.47
C ARG A 204 -39.49 -14.76 -14.49
N ASP A 205 -40.31 -15.77 -14.22
CA ASP A 205 -41.43 -16.13 -15.09
C ASP A 205 -42.50 -15.04 -15.14
N ARG A 206 -42.81 -14.42 -14.00
CA ARG A 206 -43.77 -13.31 -13.90
C ARG A 206 -43.31 -12.06 -14.65
N ILE A 207 -42.02 -11.73 -14.57
CA ILE A 207 -41.45 -10.61 -15.32
C ILE A 207 -41.39 -10.94 -16.81
N GLY A 208 -41.01 -12.17 -17.18
CA GLY A 208 -40.92 -12.61 -18.57
C GLY A 208 -42.27 -12.70 -19.29
N SER A 209 -43.36 -12.95 -18.54
CA SER A 209 -44.74 -12.99 -19.05
C SER A 209 -45.48 -11.64 -18.95
N PHE A 210 -44.79 -10.57 -18.54
CA PHE A 210 -45.41 -9.26 -18.39
C PHE A 210 -45.74 -8.64 -19.76
N HIS A 211 -47.03 -8.37 -19.97
CA HIS A 211 -47.54 -7.72 -21.17
C HIS A 211 -47.55 -6.20 -20.99
N LYS A 212 -46.91 -5.48 -21.92
CA LYS A 212 -46.84 -4.01 -21.86
C LYS A 212 -48.22 -3.36 -22.01
N GLU A 213 -49.15 -4.10 -22.62
CA GLU A 213 -50.55 -3.72 -22.80
C GLU A 213 -51.32 -3.61 -21.47
N ASP A 214 -50.83 -4.26 -20.41
CA ASP A 214 -51.41 -4.18 -19.06
C ASP A 214 -51.02 -2.89 -18.31
N LEU A 215 -50.12 -2.07 -18.87
CA LEU A 215 -49.79 -0.76 -18.31
C LEU A 215 -50.88 0.26 -18.67
N ASN A 216 -51.41 0.95 -17.65
CA ASN A 216 -52.31 2.08 -17.86
C ASN A 216 -51.60 3.17 -18.69
N PRO A 217 -52.14 3.57 -19.85
CA PRO A 217 -51.58 4.67 -20.63
C PRO A 217 -51.65 5.96 -19.80
N THR A 218 -50.49 6.54 -19.50
CA THR A 218 -50.41 7.83 -18.82
C THR A 218 -50.19 8.91 -19.87
N GLU A 219 -51.16 9.82 -20.02
CA GLU A 219 -51.06 10.96 -20.93
C GLU A 219 -50.17 12.04 -20.29
N THR A 220 -48.96 12.20 -20.82
CA THR A 220 -48.01 13.22 -20.34
C THR A 220 -48.34 14.57 -20.97
N ALA A 221 -49.15 15.38 -20.27
CA ALA A 221 -49.36 16.78 -20.65
C ALA A 221 -48.10 17.60 -20.30
N VAL A 222 -47.24 17.85 -21.30
CA VAL A 222 -46.13 18.80 -21.18
C VAL A 222 -46.72 20.21 -21.13
N LYS A 223 -46.78 20.83 -19.93
CA LYS A 223 -47.08 22.25 -19.80
C LYS A 223 -45.89 23.07 -20.32
N VAL A 224 -45.88 23.38 -21.61
CA VAL A 224 -45.00 24.42 -22.15
C VAL A 224 -45.63 25.76 -21.80
N VAL A 225 -45.29 26.30 -20.62
CA VAL A 225 -45.70 27.66 -20.24
C VAL A 225 -44.77 28.63 -20.96
N LEU A 226 -45.33 29.53 -21.77
CA LEU A 226 -44.55 30.60 -22.38
C LEU A 226 -43.99 31.53 -21.28
N PRO A 227 -42.79 32.11 -21.46
CA PRO A 227 -42.25 33.09 -20.52
C PRO A 227 -43.25 34.23 -20.29
N THR A 228 -43.39 34.66 -19.05
CA THR A 228 -44.23 35.82 -18.71
C THR A 228 -43.59 37.11 -19.22
N GLU A 229 -44.40 38.16 -19.38
CA GLU A 229 -43.94 39.48 -19.84
C GLU A 229 -42.79 40.02 -18.97
N ASP A 230 -42.88 39.86 -17.64
CA ASP A 230 -41.83 40.23 -16.70
C ASP A 230 -40.47 39.56 -17.00
N VAL A 231 -40.48 38.27 -17.38
CA VAL A 231 -39.26 37.52 -17.69
C VAL A 231 -38.60 38.05 -18.96
N ILE A 232 -39.42 38.41 -19.95
CA ILE A 232 -38.94 38.97 -21.22
C ILE A 232 -38.36 40.38 -20.99
N GLU A 233 -39.02 41.20 -20.18
CA GLU A 233 -38.51 42.54 -19.83
C GLU A 233 -37.21 42.48 -19.05
N GLN A 234 -37.10 41.57 -18.08
CA GLN A 234 -35.88 41.37 -17.31
C GLN A 234 -34.72 40.91 -18.19
N GLU A 235 -34.95 39.94 -19.09
CA GLU A 235 -33.92 39.48 -20.03
C GLU A 235 -33.46 40.59 -20.96
N LYS A 236 -34.40 41.43 -21.44
CA LYS A 236 -34.08 42.58 -22.30
C LYS A 236 -33.22 43.61 -21.57
N GLN A 237 -33.55 43.93 -20.31
CA GLN A 237 -32.76 44.84 -19.49
C GLN A 237 -31.34 44.30 -19.23
N GLU A 238 -31.21 43.00 -18.95
CA GLU A 238 -29.91 42.36 -18.74
C GLU A 238 -29.06 42.38 -20.02
N GLN A 239 -29.66 42.11 -21.18
CA GLN A 239 -28.97 42.20 -22.46
C GLN A 239 -28.51 43.63 -22.76
N GLU A 240 -29.35 44.63 -22.50
CA GLU A 240 -28.99 46.04 -22.70
C GLU A 240 -27.82 46.45 -21.79
N LEU A 241 -27.84 46.06 -20.51
CA LEU A 241 -26.75 46.29 -19.58
C LEU A 241 -25.45 45.62 -20.05
N LYS A 242 -25.52 44.35 -20.47
CA LYS A 242 -24.34 43.62 -21.00
C LYS A 242 -23.78 44.31 -22.23
N ASN A 243 -24.63 44.77 -23.15
CA ASN A 243 -24.19 45.47 -24.35
C ASN A 243 -23.58 46.84 -24.03
N SER A 244 -24.11 47.56 -23.05
CA SER A 244 -23.55 48.82 -22.55
C SER A 244 -22.15 48.62 -21.95
N ILE A 245 -21.98 47.59 -21.10
CA ILE A 245 -20.66 47.25 -20.52
C ILE A 245 -19.68 46.80 -21.60
N ASN A 246 -20.11 45.97 -22.55
CA ASN A 246 -19.24 45.47 -23.62
C ASN A 246 -18.80 46.58 -24.60
N SER A 247 -19.68 47.56 -24.84
CA SER A 247 -19.38 48.72 -25.70
C SER A 247 -18.64 49.84 -24.96
N PHE A 248 -18.46 49.72 -23.64
CA PHE A 248 -17.78 50.71 -22.83
C PHE A 248 -16.30 50.78 -23.20
N LYS A 249 -15.89 51.92 -23.76
CA LYS A 249 -14.50 52.19 -24.11
C LYS A 249 -13.71 52.51 -22.84
N ARG A 250 -12.99 51.55 -22.28
CA ARG A 250 -12.11 51.75 -21.09
C ARG A 250 -11.17 52.96 -21.21
N ALA A 251 -10.75 53.31 -22.43
CA ALA A 251 -9.92 54.49 -22.72
C ALA A 251 -10.63 55.84 -22.44
N SER A 252 -11.95 55.87 -22.21
CA SER A 252 -12.67 57.07 -21.80
C SER A 252 -12.60 57.34 -20.29
N LEU A 253 -12.10 56.38 -19.50
CA LEU A 253 -11.87 56.60 -18.07
C LEU A 253 -10.70 57.57 -17.88
N LYS A 254 -10.92 58.62 -17.07
CA LYS A 254 -9.87 59.56 -16.71
C LYS A 254 -8.82 58.81 -15.87
N HIS A 255 -7.54 58.98 -16.21
CA HIS A 255 -6.45 58.50 -15.38
C HIS A 255 -6.48 59.25 -14.04
N ALA A 256 -6.62 58.50 -12.95
CA ALA A 256 -6.44 59.01 -11.59
C ALA A 256 -5.05 58.61 -11.13
N GLU A 257 -4.15 59.58 -11.03
CA GLU A 257 -2.81 59.37 -10.49
C GLU A 257 -2.87 59.47 -8.96
N THR A 258 -2.77 58.33 -8.29
CA THR A 258 -2.72 58.27 -6.82
C THR A 258 -1.30 58.60 -6.36
N GLN A 259 -1.13 59.77 -5.75
CA GLN A 259 0.12 60.20 -5.12
C GLN A 259 0.12 59.75 -3.66
N GLU A 260 0.91 58.71 -3.35
CA GLU A 260 1.18 58.30 -1.96
C GLU A 260 2.09 59.35 -1.29
N LYS A 261 1.51 60.17 -0.42
CA LYS A 261 2.27 61.12 0.40
C LYS A 261 2.97 60.32 1.49
N ASN A 262 4.25 60.02 1.30
CA ASN A 262 5.13 59.51 2.34
C ASN A 262 5.95 60.69 2.90
N PRO A 263 5.42 61.47 3.86
CA PRO A 263 6.13 62.64 4.37
C PRO A 263 7.43 62.19 5.04
N LEU A 264 8.55 62.79 4.62
CA LEU A 264 9.83 62.58 5.28
C LEU A 264 9.74 63.05 6.74
N PRO A 265 10.48 62.40 7.67
CA PRO A 265 10.53 62.85 9.06
C PRO A 265 10.99 64.31 9.13
N GLN A 266 10.37 65.07 10.04
CA GLN A 266 10.69 66.48 10.28
C GLN A 266 12.16 66.62 10.71
N SER A 267 12.81 67.74 10.36
CA SER A 267 14.21 68.00 10.70
C SER A 267 14.51 67.84 12.20
N ASP A 268 13.55 68.20 13.05
CA ASP A 268 13.66 68.08 14.50
C ASP A 268 13.79 66.62 14.97
N ALA A 269 13.07 65.68 14.32
CA ALA A 269 13.14 64.26 14.64
C ALA A 269 14.54 63.69 14.30
N ILE A 270 15.08 64.10 13.15
CA ILE A 270 16.43 63.70 12.71
C ILE A 270 17.50 64.26 13.66
N GLN A 271 17.37 65.52 14.08
CA GLN A 271 18.30 66.13 15.01
C GLN A 271 18.24 65.51 16.41
N LEU A 272 17.05 65.13 16.87
CA LEU A 272 16.88 64.44 18.15
C LEU A 272 17.54 63.06 18.13
N GLU A 273 17.30 62.28 17.07
CA GLU A 273 17.91 60.96 16.88
C GLU A 273 19.44 61.06 16.79
N LYS A 274 19.97 62.08 16.08
CA LYS A 274 21.41 62.34 16.01
C LYS A 274 22.02 62.66 17.37
N LYS A 275 21.35 63.49 18.18
CA LYS A 275 21.80 63.80 19.55
C LYS A 275 21.77 62.57 20.46
N GLU A 276 20.73 61.75 20.35
CA GLU A 276 20.61 60.53 21.15
C GLU A 276 21.71 59.53 20.80
N THR A 277 21.97 59.34 19.50
CA THR A 277 23.03 58.44 19.02
C THR A 277 24.42 58.92 19.44
N GLU A 278 24.71 60.23 19.35
CA GLU A 278 25.97 60.81 19.86
C GLU A 278 26.10 60.61 21.38
N LEU A 279 25.03 60.81 22.15
CA LEU A 279 25.04 60.59 23.60
C LEU A 279 25.30 59.12 23.95
N ARG A 280 24.63 58.20 23.27
CA ARG A 280 24.82 56.74 23.46
C ARG A 280 26.27 56.34 23.17
N GLN A 281 26.83 56.81 22.05
CA GLN A 281 28.24 56.55 21.70
C GLN A 281 29.21 57.13 22.73
N SER A 282 28.95 58.34 23.24
CA SER A 282 29.78 58.96 24.28
C SER A 282 29.75 58.19 25.60
N ILE A 283 28.62 57.57 25.96
CA ILE A 283 28.49 56.76 27.17
C ILE A 283 29.18 55.40 26.97
N GLU A 284 28.98 54.76 25.81
CA GLU A 284 29.58 53.46 25.50
C GLU A 284 31.10 53.54 25.41
N GLY A 285 31.64 54.63 24.86
CA GLY A 285 33.08 54.89 24.79
C GLY A 285 33.70 55.47 26.07
N PHE A 286 32.93 55.69 27.15
CA PHE A 286 33.45 56.29 28.37
C PHE A 286 34.31 55.28 29.16
N GLU A 287 35.60 55.58 29.30
CA GLU A 287 36.52 54.72 30.05
C GLU A 287 36.22 54.77 31.56
N LYS A 288 35.78 53.65 32.14
CA LYS A 288 35.40 53.54 33.56
C LYS A 288 36.54 53.86 34.54
N ASN A 289 37.79 53.76 34.11
CA ASN A 289 38.97 54.11 34.90
C ASN A 289 39.11 55.64 35.15
N GLN A 290 38.40 56.48 34.38
CA GLN A 290 38.32 57.93 34.58
C GLN A 290 37.28 58.31 35.64
N LEU A 291 36.45 57.36 36.09
CA LEU A 291 35.52 57.58 37.18
C LEU A 291 36.28 57.64 38.51
N LYS A 292 36.26 58.78 39.19
CA LYS A 292 36.85 58.91 40.53
C LYS A 292 36.08 58.01 41.51
N HIS A 293 36.80 57.27 42.35
CA HIS A 293 36.20 56.49 43.42
C HIS A 293 35.44 57.42 44.39
N ALA A 294 34.11 57.31 44.42
CA ALA A 294 33.28 58.01 45.38
C ALA A 294 33.13 57.13 46.64
N VAL A 295 33.79 57.51 47.73
CA VAL A 295 33.51 56.93 49.05
C VAL A 295 32.24 57.61 49.56
N THR A 296 31.14 56.87 49.64
CA THR A 296 29.92 57.34 50.30
C THR A 296 30.09 57.23 51.82
N ASP A 297 30.27 58.37 52.49
CA ASP A 297 30.18 58.44 53.95
C ASP A 297 28.69 58.44 54.36
N GLU A 298 28.22 57.28 54.81
CA GLU A 298 26.89 57.13 55.38
C GLU A 298 26.87 57.82 56.76
N LYS A 299 26.23 59.00 56.86
CA LYS A 299 26.01 59.68 58.14
C LYS A 299 24.99 58.91 58.98
N VAL A 300 25.46 57.92 59.73
CA VAL A 300 24.67 57.31 60.81
C VAL A 300 24.53 58.35 61.92
N LYS A 301 23.38 59.02 61.98
CA LYS A 301 23.02 59.87 63.13
C LYS A 301 22.69 58.95 64.30
N LEU A 302 23.55 58.91 65.31
CA LEU A 302 23.22 58.27 66.58
C LEU A 302 22.02 59.02 67.19
N PRO A 303 21.00 58.32 67.72
CA PRO A 303 19.85 58.96 68.36
C PRO A 303 20.30 59.89 69.49
N THR A 304 19.70 61.08 69.53
CA THR A 304 19.94 62.08 70.57
C THR A 304 19.35 61.63 71.91
N LYS A 305 19.86 62.20 73.02
CA LYS A 305 19.36 61.85 74.36
C LYS A 305 17.87 62.18 74.52
N GLU A 306 17.37 63.21 73.82
CA GLU A 306 15.95 63.53 73.78
C GLU A 306 15.12 62.42 73.12
N GLU A 307 15.54 61.91 71.95
CA GLU A 307 14.84 60.84 71.22
C GLU A 307 14.80 59.53 72.03
N ILE A 308 15.85 59.22 72.79
CA ILE A 308 15.90 58.05 73.67
C ILE A 308 14.96 58.21 74.89
N LEU A 309 14.83 59.42 75.42
CA LEU A 309 13.93 59.71 76.55
C LEU A 309 12.46 59.69 76.13
N GLU A 310 12.16 60.14 74.92
CA GLU A 310 10.80 60.10 74.36
C GLU A 310 10.36 58.66 74.07
N ALA A 311 11.25 57.82 73.52
CA ALA A 311 10.99 56.39 73.35
C ALA A 311 10.73 55.68 74.69
N LYS A 312 11.48 56.00 75.75
CA LYS A 312 11.24 55.44 77.11
C LYS A 312 9.98 55.95 77.79
N LYS A 313 9.43 57.10 77.38
CA LYS A 313 8.12 57.58 77.85
C LYS A 313 6.97 56.89 77.15
N LEU A 314 7.15 56.48 75.89
CA LEU A 314 6.16 55.70 75.15
C LEU A 314 6.06 54.23 75.61
N GLU A 315 7.05 53.74 76.35
CA GLU A 315 7.15 52.34 76.82
C GLU A 315 6.60 52.12 78.25
N LYS A 316 5.81 53.08 78.77
CA LYS A 316 5.07 52.99 80.04
C LYS A 316 3.59 53.23 79.82
#